data_AF-A0A942UNT0-F1
#
_entry.id   AF-A0A942UNT0-F1
#
_cell.length_a   1.000
_cell.length_b   1.000
_cell.length_c   1.000
_cell.angle_alpha   90.00
_cell.angle_beta   90.00
_cell.angle_gamma   90.00
#
_symmetry.space_group_name_H-M   'P 1'
#
loop_
_entity.id
_entity.type
_entity.pdbx_description
1 polymer ?
#
loop_
_entity_poly.entity_id
_entity_poly.type
_entity_poly.pdbx_seq_one_letter_code
_entity_poly.pdbx_strand_id
1 'polypeptide(L)'
;MQYTCNEVEYNREIFASYPNGVMVIRVTASKKQSVLFHVYFDRGQTRNLDEMEAVSSDCLVMRGKTGGENGISFRSWNSESGIWRAYCITA
;
A
#
# COMPACT_ATOMS: atom_id res chain seq x y z
N MET A 1 -4.77 14.22 4.15
CA MET A 1 -4.45 15.08 2.99
C MET A 1 -5.70 15.19 2.14
N GLN A 2 -6.12 16.41 1.82
CA GLN A 2 -7.31 16.66 0.99
C GLN A 2 -6.91 17.51 -0.20
N TYR A 3 -7.48 17.23 -1.36
CA TYR A 3 -7.30 18.05 -2.56
C TYR A 3 -8.49 17.88 -3.50
N THR A 4 -8.70 18.87 -4.36
CA THR A 4 -9.76 18.84 -5.39
C THR A 4 -9.14 18.84 -6.77
N CYS A 5 -9.61 17.96 -7.63
CA CYS A 5 -9.22 17.89 -9.05
C CYS A 5 -10.44 17.54 -9.88
N ASN A 6 -10.68 18.27 -10.98
CA ASN A 6 -11.82 18.04 -11.87
C ASN A 6 -13.17 17.96 -11.13
N GLU A 7 -13.39 18.87 -10.17
CA GLU A 7 -14.59 18.92 -9.31
C GLU A 7 -14.83 17.67 -8.46
N VAL A 8 -13.81 16.83 -8.27
CA VAL A 8 -13.83 15.69 -7.35
C VAL A 8 -12.92 16.00 -6.18
N GLU A 9 -13.46 15.86 -4.98
CA GLU A 9 -12.69 15.98 -3.74
C GLU A 9 -12.11 14.62 -3.39
N TYR A 10 -10.80 14.57 -3.17
CA TYR A 10 -10.08 13.36 -2.79
C TYR A 10 -9.51 13.53 -1.38
N ASN A 11 -9.61 12.47 -0.58
CA ASN A 11 -9.04 12.43 0.76
C ASN A 11 -8.14 11.20 0.91
N ARG A 12 -6.96 11.41 1.49
CA ARG A 12 -6.05 10.37 1.94
C ARG A 12 -5.79 10.51 3.44
N GLU A 13 -6.06 9.44 4.17
CA GLU A 13 -5.71 9.29 5.59
C GLU A 13 -4.68 8.17 5.76
N ILE A 14 -3.67 8.40 6.58
CA ILE A 14 -2.60 7.42 6.86
C ILE A 14 -2.42 7.33 8.37
N PHE A 15 -2.44 6.11 8.91
CA PHE A 15 -2.11 5.88 10.31
C PHE A 15 -1.48 4.51 10.51
N ALA A 16 -0.73 4.36 11.60
CA ALA A 16 -0.20 3.08 12.07
C ALA A 16 -0.96 2.65 13.33
N SER A 17 -1.67 1.52 13.25
CA SER A 17 -2.39 0.95 14.39
C SER A 17 -1.43 0.08 15.20
N TYR A 18 -1.04 0.58 16.37
CA TYR A 18 -0.29 -0.19 17.36
C TYR A 18 -0.97 -1.53 17.73
N PRO A 19 -2.26 -1.59 18.14
CA PRO A 19 -2.87 -2.83 18.57
C PRO A 19 -2.99 -3.88 17.45
N ASN A 20 -2.97 -3.46 16.18
CA ASN A 20 -3.09 -4.39 15.05
C ASN A 20 -1.76 -4.65 14.35
N GLY A 21 -0.69 -3.89 14.62
CA GLY A 21 0.60 -4.03 13.95
C GLY A 21 0.54 -3.72 12.45
N VAL A 22 -0.32 -2.79 12.05
CA VAL A 22 -0.58 -2.43 10.64
C VAL A 22 -0.39 -0.95 10.40
N MET A 23 -0.08 -0.57 9.16
CA MET A 23 -0.41 0.78 8.69
C MET A 23 -1.58 0.70 7.70
N VAL A 24 -2.36 1.77 7.68
CA VAL A 24 -3.60 1.88 6.93
C VAL A 24 -3.49 3.12 6.07
N ILE A 25 -3.88 3.02 4.80
CA ILE A 25 -3.94 4.14 3.86
C ILE A 25 -5.35 4.16 3.29
N ARG A 26 -6.22 5.02 3.82
CA ARG A 26 -7.60 5.16 3.31
C ARG A 26 -7.63 6.22 2.21
N VAL A 27 -8.20 5.87 1.06
CA VAL A 27 -8.36 6.77 -0.09
C VAL A 27 -9.82 6.85 -0.48
N THR A 28 -10.39 8.05 -0.47
CA THR A 28 -11.80 8.28 -0.85
C THR A 28 -11.92 9.40 -1.86
N ALA A 29 -13.01 9.37 -2.64
CA ALA A 29 -13.39 10.43 -3.58
C ALA A 29 -14.86 10.83 -3.37
N SER A 30 -15.21 12.08 -3.65
CA SER A 30 -16.60 12.58 -3.52
C SER A 30 -17.55 12.05 -4.60
N LYS A 31 -17.01 11.51 -5.71
CA LYS A 31 -17.78 10.89 -6.80
C LYS A 31 -17.44 9.39 -6.89
N LYS A 32 -18.46 8.56 -7.16
CA LYS A 32 -18.30 7.12 -7.37
C LYS A 32 -17.33 6.83 -8.51
N GLN A 33 -16.62 5.71 -8.41
CA GLN A 33 -15.70 5.20 -9.45
C GLN A 33 -14.61 6.20 -9.88
N SER A 34 -14.30 7.20 -9.05
CA SER A 34 -13.32 8.25 -9.38
C SER A 34 -11.92 7.96 -8.82
N VAL A 35 -11.74 6.87 -8.07
CA VAL A 35 -10.45 6.46 -7.52
C VAL A 35 -9.81 5.46 -8.47
N LEU A 36 -8.66 5.83 -9.05
CA LEU A 36 -7.82 4.96 -9.86
C LEU A 36 -6.35 5.27 -9.55
N PHE A 37 -5.58 4.26 -9.14
CA PHE A 37 -4.15 4.42 -8.87
C PHE A 37 -3.42 3.08 -8.99
N HIS A 38 -2.10 3.16 -9.22
CA HIS A 38 -1.20 2.02 -9.14
C HIS A 38 -0.49 2.01 -7.79
N VAL A 39 -0.29 0.82 -7.23
CA VAL A 39 0.50 0.59 -6.01
C VAL A 39 1.73 -0.20 -6.39
N TYR A 40 2.89 0.24 -5.90
CA TYR A 40 4.13 -0.51 -5.95
C TYR A 40 4.92 -0.23 -4.68
N PHE A 41 5.74 -1.19 -4.25
CA PHE A 41 6.69 -0.96 -3.18
C PHE A 41 8.03 -0.47 -3.74
N ASP A 42 8.74 0.37 -3.01
CA ASP A 42 10.13 0.70 -3.34
C ASP A 42 10.98 0.75 -2.07
N ARG A 43 12.27 0.46 -2.24
CA ARG A 43 13.31 0.55 -1.20
C ARG A 43 14.41 1.55 -1.58
N GLY A 44 14.05 2.60 -2.33
CA GLY A 44 14.98 3.59 -2.84
C GLY A 44 15.83 3.03 -3.96
N GLN A 45 15.24 2.97 -5.17
CA GLN A 45 15.82 2.32 -6.35
C GLN A 45 15.98 0.80 -6.16
N THR A 46 14.93 0.15 -5.64
CA THR A 46 14.86 -1.33 -5.49
C THR A 46 16.05 -1.94 -4.73
N ARG A 47 16.62 -1.21 -3.75
CA ARG A 47 17.82 -1.66 -3.04
C ARG A 47 17.56 -2.95 -2.24
N ASN A 48 18.42 -3.94 -2.48
CA ASN A 48 18.35 -5.28 -1.86
C ASN A 48 16.98 -5.96 -2.04
N LEU A 49 16.22 -5.55 -3.06
CA LEU A 49 14.97 -6.17 -3.43
C LEU A 49 15.29 -7.45 -4.20
N ASP A 50 14.86 -8.58 -3.66
CA ASP A 50 14.99 -9.86 -4.37
C ASP A 50 13.75 -10.10 -5.22
N GLU A 51 12.56 -9.78 -4.70
CA GLU A 51 11.30 -10.10 -5.36
C GLU A 51 10.17 -9.12 -5.01
N MET A 52 9.36 -8.81 -6.03
CA MET A 52 8.07 -8.14 -5.91
C MET A 52 7.04 -8.89 -6.75
N GLU A 53 5.98 -9.38 -6.11
CA GLU A 53 5.03 -10.33 -6.70
C GLU A 53 3.59 -9.96 -6.33
N ALA A 54 2.68 -9.98 -7.30
CA ALA A 54 1.25 -9.93 -7.06
C ALA A 54 0.75 -11.32 -6.65
N VAL A 55 0.54 -11.53 -5.35
CA VAL A 55 0.13 -12.82 -4.78
C VAL A 55 -1.36 -13.10 -5.03
N SER A 56 -2.17 -12.05 -5.15
CA SER A 56 -3.58 -12.11 -5.55
C SER A 56 -4.01 -10.81 -6.23
N SER A 57 -5.27 -10.73 -6.67
CA SER A 57 -5.82 -9.51 -7.29
C SER A 57 -5.78 -8.29 -6.36
N ASP A 58 -5.72 -8.51 -5.05
CA ASP A 58 -5.72 -7.49 -4.00
C ASP A 58 -4.40 -7.45 -3.21
N CYS A 59 -3.39 -8.27 -3.53
CA CYS A 59 -2.18 -8.42 -2.72
C CYS A 59 -0.89 -8.35 -3.51
N LEU A 60 -0.01 -7.41 -3.15
CA LEU A 60 1.38 -7.32 -3.61
C LEU A 60 2.30 -7.63 -2.42
N VAL A 61 3.33 -8.44 -2.66
CA VAL A 61 4.37 -8.76 -1.69
C VAL A 61 5.71 -8.25 -2.21
N MET A 62 6.49 -7.69 -1.30
CA MET A 62 7.89 -7.33 -1.49
C MET A 62 8.73 -8.10 -0.48
N ARG A 63 9.80 -8.77 -0.91
CA ARG A 63 10.73 -9.48 -0.01
C ARG A 63 12.17 -9.43 -0.48
N GLY A 64 13.10 -9.59 0.46
CA GLY A 64 14.50 -9.80 0.15
C GLY A 64 15.40 -9.91 1.38
N LYS A 65 16.70 -10.06 1.15
CA LYS A 65 17.74 -10.11 2.18
C LYS A 65 18.77 -9.01 2.01
N THR A 66 19.01 -8.22 3.06
CA THR A 66 19.98 -7.11 3.01
C THR A 66 21.41 -7.62 3.11
N GLY A 67 22.25 -7.40 2.10
CA GLY A 67 23.68 -7.77 2.18
C GLY A 67 23.97 -9.26 1.91
N GLY A 68 23.07 -9.95 1.21
CA GLY A 68 23.29 -11.33 0.75
C GLY A 68 22.77 -12.41 1.71
N GLU A 69 23.33 -13.62 1.62
CA GLU A 69 22.81 -14.83 2.26
C GLU A 69 22.60 -14.72 3.78
N ASN A 70 23.55 -14.06 4.47
CA ASN A 70 23.57 -13.82 5.93
C ASN A 70 22.94 -12.48 6.33
N GLY A 71 22.19 -11.88 5.40
CA GLY A 71 21.54 -10.60 5.57
C GLY A 71 20.28 -10.61 6.44
N ILE A 72 19.86 -9.42 6.87
CA ILE A 72 18.56 -9.25 7.53
C ILE A 72 17.47 -9.44 6.46
N SER A 73 16.56 -10.37 6.73
CA SER A 73 15.40 -10.60 5.85
C SER A 73 14.34 -9.53 6.10
N PHE A 74 13.73 -9.04 5.01
CA PHE A 74 12.57 -8.17 5.10
C PHE A 74 11.42 -8.71 4.25
N ARG A 75 10.20 -8.38 4.67
CA ARG A 75 8.98 -8.66 3.92
C ARG A 75 7.96 -7.56 4.18
N SER A 76 7.29 -7.15 3.12
CA SER A 76 6.14 -6.26 3.17
C SER A 76 5.06 -6.82 2.26
N TRP A 77 3.82 -6.58 2.60
CA TRP A 77 2.63 -7.04 1.91
C TRP A 77 1.58 -5.94 1.97
N ASN A 78 0.75 -5.79 0.96
CA ASN A 78 -0.57 -5.14 1.07
C ASN A 78 -1.63 -6.20 0.77
N SER A 79 -2.81 -6.14 1.38
CA SER A 79 -3.97 -6.93 0.93
C SER A 79 -5.27 -6.26 1.34
N GLU A 80 -6.34 -6.38 0.54
CA GLU A 80 -7.67 -5.89 0.97
C GLU A 80 -8.26 -6.74 2.11
N SER A 81 -7.84 -8.00 2.23
CA SER A 81 -8.42 -9.02 3.10
C SER A 81 -7.63 -9.30 4.40
N GLY A 82 -6.50 -8.63 4.65
CA GLY A 82 -5.75 -8.79 5.90
C GLY A 82 -4.53 -7.87 6.04
N ILE A 83 -4.46 -7.17 7.16
CA ILE A 83 -3.29 -6.47 7.72
C ILE A 83 -2.80 -5.20 6.95
N TRP A 84 -3.35 -4.83 5.79
CA TRP A 84 -3.18 -3.47 5.23
C TRP A 84 -4.45 -3.00 4.53
N ARG A 85 -5.39 -2.43 5.29
CA ARG A 85 -6.64 -1.91 4.72
C ARG A 85 -6.36 -0.64 3.90
N ALA A 86 -6.37 -0.74 2.58
CA ALA A 86 -6.64 0.39 1.71
C ALA A 86 -8.12 0.37 1.34
N TYR A 87 -8.95 1.10 2.10
CA TYR A 87 -10.37 1.19 1.78
C TYR A 87 -10.60 2.16 0.63
N CYS A 88 -11.10 1.65 -0.50
CA CYS A 88 -11.89 2.45 -1.44
C CYS A 88 -13.35 2.40 -0.97
N ILE A 89 -13.77 3.39 -0.17
CA ILE A 89 -15.20 3.58 0.10
C ILE A 89 -15.71 4.60 -0.92
N THR A 90 -16.40 4.09 -1.93
CA THR A 90 -17.29 4.92 -2.77
C THR A 90 -18.57 5.15 -1.98
N ALA A 91 -18.79 6.38 -1.51
CA ALA A 91 -20.11 6.82 -1.06
C ALA A 91 -21.06 6.87 -2.26
#